data_AF-A0A1C4SUJ2-F1
#
_entry.id   AF-A0A1C4SUJ2-F1
#
_cell.length_a   1.000
_cell.length_b   1.000
_cell.length_c   1.000
_cell.angle_alpha   90.00
_cell.angle_beta   90.00
_cell.angle_gamma   90.00
#
_symmetry.space_group_name_H-M   'P 1'
#
loop_
_entity.id
_entity.type
_entity.pdbx_description
1 polymer ?
#
loop_
_entity_poly.entity_id
_entity_poly.type
_entity_poly.pdbx_seq_one_letter_code
_entity_poly.pdbx_strand_id
1 'polypeptide(L)' 'MTTVLTPASPLTAADRCDRCGAQAYLRVVLISGGELLFCAHHGRKFEPELKKIAAEIQDETDRLTAVQTAAADEDQH' A
#
# COMPACT_ATOMS: atom_id res chain seq x y z
N MET A 1 -5.66 26.91 7.67
CA MET A 1 -4.32 26.29 7.60
C MET A 1 -4.42 25.26 6.50
N THR A 2 -3.91 25.56 5.31
CA THR A 2 -4.02 24.65 4.16
C THR A 2 -2.78 23.78 4.16
N THR A 3 -2.87 22.58 4.73
CA THR A 3 -1.81 21.58 4.55
C THR A 3 -1.77 21.21 3.07
N VAL A 4 -0.68 21.55 2.41
CA VAL A 4 -0.37 21.03 1.08
C VAL A 4 0.00 19.56 1.29
N LEU A 5 -0.90 18.64 0.93
CA LEU A 5 -0.54 17.23 0.79
C LEU A 5 0.36 17.15 -0.45
N THR A 6 1.67 17.02 -0.24
CA THR A 6 2.56 16.53 -1.30
C THR A 6 2.02 15.16 -1.74
N PRO A 7 1.81 14.90 -3.04
CA PRO A 7 1.35 13.59 -3.48
C PRO A 7 2.35 12.54 -2.99
N ALA A 8 1.86 11.55 -2.24
CA ALA A 8 2.70 10.49 -1.73
C ALA A 8 3.35 9.74 -2.91
N SER A 9 4.67 9.53 -2.84
CA SER A 9 5.39 8.79 -3.88
C SER A 9 4.77 7.40 -4.06
N PRO A 10 4.60 6.90 -5.29
CA PRO A 10 4.03 5.59 -5.53
C PRO A 10 4.85 4.50 -4.85
N LEU A 11 4.17 3.47 -4.36
CA LEU A 11 4.84 2.31 -3.77
C LEU A 11 5.59 1.53 -4.85
N THR A 12 6.78 1.09 -4.50
CA THR A 12 7.70 0.36 -5.37
C THR A 12 7.83 -1.08 -4.91
N ALA A 13 8.48 -1.90 -5.74
CA ALA A 13 8.82 -3.26 -5.36
C ALA A 13 9.86 -3.33 -4.23
N ALA A 14 10.52 -2.22 -3.87
CA ALA A 14 11.46 -2.16 -2.74
C ALA A 14 10.76 -1.93 -1.40
N ASP A 15 9.52 -1.44 -1.41
CA ASP A 15 8.73 -1.20 -0.20
C ASP A 15 8.28 -2.54 0.39
N ARG A 16 8.54 -2.73 1.69
CA ARG A 16 8.36 -4.00 2.40
C ARG A 16 7.31 -3.85 3.46
N CYS A 17 6.44 -4.84 3.57
CA CYS A 17 5.45 -4.92 4.63
C CYS A 17 6.16 -5.08 5.97
N ASP A 18 5.87 -4.22 6.92
CA ASP A 18 6.49 -4.22 8.26
C ASP A 18 6.21 -5.52 9.05
N ARG A 19 5.17 -6.26 8.65
CA ARG A 19 4.77 -7.51 9.32
C ARG A 19 5.42 -8.77 8.74
N CYS A 20 5.66 -8.85 7.43
CA CYS A 20 6.16 -10.07 6.80
C CYS A 20 7.27 -9.88 5.77
N GLY A 21 7.66 -8.65 5.46
CA GLY A 21 8.68 -8.36 4.46
C GLY A 21 8.25 -8.60 3.01
N ALA A 22 7.01 -8.98 2.73
CA ALA A 22 6.50 -9.03 1.34
C ALA A 22 6.40 -7.61 0.74
N GLN A 23 6.22 -7.48 -0.57
CA GLN A 23 5.99 -6.18 -1.20
C GLN A 23 4.78 -5.46 -0.57
N ALA A 24 4.97 -4.18 -0.25
CA ALA A 24 3.91 -3.31 0.25
C ALA A 24 3.07 -2.77 -0.90
N TYR A 25 1.77 -2.68 -0.64
CA TYR A 25 0.76 -2.06 -1.52
C TYR A 25 -0.11 -1.06 -0.76
N LEU A 26 0.06 -0.96 0.56
CA LEU A 26 -0.57 0.07 1.38
C LEU A 26 0.50 0.82 2.17
N ARG A 27 0.42 2.15 2.15
CA ARG A 27 1.14 3.04 3.07
C ARG A 27 0.12 3.72 3.97
N VAL A 28 0.37 3.68 5.27
CA VAL A 28 -0.47 4.27 6.31
C VAL A 28 0.34 5.34 7.01
N VAL A 29 0.01 6.60 6.76
CA VAL A 29 0.60 7.74 7.48
C VAL A 29 -0.13 7.86 8.81
N LEU A 30 0.60 7.83 9.92
CA LEU A 30 0.00 7.86 11.26
C LEU A 30 -0.30 9.31 11.69
N ILE A 31 -1.37 9.51 12.46
CA ILE A 31 -1.67 10.82 13.08
C ILE A 31 -0.53 11.27 14.01
N SER A 32 0.14 10.31 14.65
CA SER A 32 1.32 10.56 15.50
C SER A 32 2.58 10.95 14.72
N GLY A 33 2.54 10.91 13.39
CA GLY A 33 3.70 11.00 12.52
C GLY A 33 4.33 9.64 12.20
N GLY A 34 5.10 9.60 11.11
CA GLY A 34 5.66 8.38 10.55
C GLY A 34 4.69 7.64 9.62
N GLU A 35 5.18 6.56 9.03
CA GLU A 35 4.39 5.69 8.15
C GLU A 35 4.60 4.22 8.47
N LEU A 36 3.57 3.41 8.20
CA LEU A 36 3.62 1.95 8.22
C LEU A 36 3.29 1.42 6.83
N LEU A 37 3.99 0.37 6.43
CA LEU A 37 3.85 -0.28 5.14
C LEU A 37 3.24 -1.67 5.29
N PHE A 38 2.22 -1.96 4.49
CA PHE A 38 1.53 -3.25 4.50
C PHE A 38 1.43 -3.85 3.10
N CYS A 39 1.60 -5.17 3.03
CA CYS A 39 1.18 -5.93 1.86
C CYS A 39 -0.35 -5.95 1.79
N ALA A 40 -0.92 -6.25 0.62
CA ALA A 40 -2.37 -6.30 0.44
C ALA A 40 -3.08 -7.21 1.46
N HIS A 41 -2.46 -8.34 1.83
CA HIS A 41 -3.01 -9.26 2.82
C HIS A 41 -3.08 -8.62 4.22
N HIS A 42 -1.98 -8.08 4.73
CA HIS A 42 -1.97 -7.50 6.07
C HIS A 42 -2.71 -6.17 6.14
N GLY A 43 -2.70 -5.38 5.06
CA GLY A 43 -3.49 -4.17 4.94
C GLY A 43 -4.98 -4.46 5.19
N ARG A 44 -5.56 -5.44 4.50
CA ARG A 44 -6.96 -5.87 4.69
C ARG A 44 -7.22 -6.44 6.08
N LYS A 45 -6.28 -7.21 6.63
CA LYS A 45 -6.41 -7.80 7.97
C LYS A 45 -6.48 -6.74 9.07
N PHE A 46 -5.70 -5.66 8.94
CA PHE A 46 -5.61 -4.61 9.95
C PHE A 46 -6.38 -3.33 9.59
N GLU A 47 -7.03 -3.27 8.43
CA GLU A 47 -7.80 -2.12 7.93
C GLU A 47 -8.68 -1.42 8.98
N PRO A 48 -9.51 -2.13 9.78
CA PRO A 48 -10.37 -1.46 10.75
C PRO A 48 -9.60 -0.78 11.88
N GLU A 49 -8.40 -1.26 12.21
CA GLU A 49 -7.52 -0.64 13.22
C GLU A 49 -6.70 0.50 12.60
N LEU A 50 -6.17 0.28 11.39
CA LEU A 50 -5.40 1.28 10.65
C LEU A 50 -6.23 2.56 10.44
N LYS A 51 -7.51 2.44 10.05
CA LYS A 51 -8.41 3.58 9.87
C LYS A 51 -8.60 4.46 11.11
N LYS A 52 -8.36 3.92 12.32
CA LYS A 52 -8.50 4.68 13.58
C LYS A 52 -7.27 5.53 13.90
N ILE A 53 -6.10 5.12 13.40
CA ILE A 53 -4.80 5.73 13.72
C ILE A 53 -4.17 6.45 12.52
N ALA A 54 -4.72 6.26 11.32
CA ALA A 54 -4.24 6.85 10.08
C ALA A 54 -4.67 8.31 9.92
N ALA A 55 -3.71 9.15 9.56
CA ALA A 55 -3.97 10.46 8.97
C ALA A 55 -4.27 10.33 7.47
N GLU A 56 -3.59 9.41 6.79
CA GLU A 56 -3.76 9.13 5.36
C GLU A 56 -3.48 7.65 5.08
N ILE A 57 -4.21 7.07 4.13
CA ILE A 57 -3.99 5.71 3.62
C ILE A 57 -3.86 5.78 2.10
N GLN A 58 -2.68 5.44 1.59
CA GLN A 58 -2.42 5.21 0.18
C GLN A 58 -2.58 3.71 -0.07
N ASP A 59 -3.63 3.32 -0.78
CA ASP A 59 -3.91 1.94 -1.18
C ASP A 59 -3.68 1.79 -2.69
N GLU A 60 -2.73 0.95 -3.06
CA GLU A 60 -2.40 0.61 -4.45
C GLU A 60 -2.67 -0.87 -4.75
N THR A 61 -3.53 -1.53 -3.97
CA THR A 61 -3.86 -2.95 -4.19
C THR A 61 -4.53 -3.21 -5.53
N ASP A 62 -5.13 -2.20 -6.16
CA ASP A 62 -5.65 -2.29 -7.53
C ASP A 62 -4.59 -2.67 -8.56
N ARG A 63 -3.30 -2.34 -8.30
CA ARG A 63 -2.18 -2.72 -9.18
C ARG A 63 -1.96 -4.23 -9.24
N LEU A 64 -2.36 -4.98 -8.21
CA LEU A 64 -2.27 -6.44 -8.22
C LEU A 64 -3.17 -7.04 -9.30
N THR A 65 -4.35 -6.45 -9.51
CA THR A 65 -5.30 -6.93 -10.53
C THR A 65 -4.79 -6.61 -11.94
N ALA A 66 -4.16 -5.45 -12.13
CA ALA A 66 -3.53 -5.07 -13.39
C ALA A 66 -2.35 -6.00 -13.76
N VAL A 67 -1.50 -6.36 -12.78
CA VAL A 67 -0.41 -7.33 -12.98
C VAL A 67 -0.94 -8.72 -13.30
N GLN A 68 -2.04 -9.16 -12.66
CA GLN A 68 -2.64 -10.46 -12.96
C GLN A 68 -3.22 -10.56 -14.37
N THR A 69 -3.62 -9.44 -14.98
CA THR A 69 -4.06 -9.40 -16.38
C THR A 69 -2.88 -9.44 -17.36
N ALA A 70 -1.76 -8.78 -17.05
CA ALA A 70 -0.59 -8.78 -17.92
C ALA A 70 0.19 -10.10 -17.90
N ALA A 71 0.35 -10.72 -16.72
CA ALA A 71 1.10 -11.97 -16.57
C ALA A 71 0.39 -13.22 -17.16
N ALA A 72 -0.88 -13.11 -17.54
CA ALA A 72 -1.65 -14.18 -18.18
C ALA A 72 -1.51 -14.19 -19.72
N ASP A 73 -0.88 -13.16 -20.31
CA ASP A 73 -0.72 -12.99 -21.76
C ASP A 73 0.72 -13.24 -22.26
N GLU A 74 1.63 -13.69 -21.39
CA GLU A 74 3.04 -13.94 -21.75
C GLU A 74 3.37 -15.45 -21.98
N ASP A 75 2.38 -16.34 -21.87
CA ASP A 75 2.50 -17.78 -22.20
C ASP A 75 1.64 -18.15 -23.42
N GLN A 76 1.84 -17.43 -24.53
CA GLN A 76 1.34 -17.85 -25.86
C GLN A 76 2.37 -17.49 -26.94
N HIS A 77 3.53 -18.18 -26.91
CA HIS A 77 4.31 -18.46 -28.12
C HIS A 77 5.07 -19.78 -28.02
#